data_AF-A0A9N7NIU2-F1
#
_entry.id   AF-A0A9N7NIU2-F1
#
_cell.length_a   1.000
_cell.length_b   1.000
_cell.length_c   1.000
_cell.angle_alpha   90.00
_cell.angle_beta   90.00
_cell.angle_gamma   90.00
#
_symmetry.space_group_name_H-M   'P 1'
#
loop_
_entity.id
_entity.type
_entity.pdbx_description
1 polymer ?
#
loop_
_entity_poly.entity_id
_entity_poly.type
_entity_poly.pdbx_seq_one_letter_code
_entity_poly.pdbx_strand_id
1 'polypeptide(L)'
;LASGRKIVTSAKASDLSLSIGGRVLTADAFVLEMRDFDLILGMDWLSFYHADIRCHDREITFYLPEDKSITFFGSRNRSLPH
;
A
#
# COMPACT_ATOMS: atom_id res chain seq x y z
N LEU A 1 24.11 -6.80 -5.71
CA LEU A 1 24.06 -6.08 -4.42
C LEU A 1 23.20 -4.84 -4.65
N ALA A 2 21.99 -4.78 -4.08
CA ALA A 2 21.16 -3.59 -4.24
C ALA A 2 21.83 -2.42 -3.47
N SER A 3 22.26 -1.37 -4.18
CA SER A 3 22.75 -0.16 -3.53
C SER A 3 21.54 0.59 -2.98
N GLY A 4 21.23 0.41 -1.69
CA GLY A 4 20.20 1.21 -1.03
C GLY A 4 20.58 2.70 -1.04
N ARG A 5 19.63 3.58 -1.33
CA ARG A 5 19.80 5.03 -1.19
C ARG A 5 19.18 5.48 0.13
N LYS A 6 19.94 6.20 0.95
CA LYS A 6 19.39 6.85 2.14
C LYS A 6 18.62 8.11 1.72
N ILE A 7 17.37 8.21 2.16
CA ILE A 7 16.53 9.39 1.98
C ILE A 7 16.21 9.92 3.38
N VAL A 8 16.35 11.22 3.58
CA VAL A 8 16.00 11.90 4.84
C VAL A 8 14.67 12.61 4.62
N THR A 9 13.75 12.45 5.56
CA THR A 9 12.46 13.14 5.58
C THR A 9 12.23 13.77 6.94
N SER A 10 11.61 14.95 6.95
CA SER A 10 11.26 15.71 8.14
C SER A 10 9.75 15.92 8.29
N ALA A 11 8.95 15.47 7.33
CA ALA A 11 7.51 15.71 7.29
C ALA A 11 6.71 14.41 7.42
N LYS A 12 5.71 14.44 8.29
CA LYS A 12 4.73 13.37 8.51
C LYS A 12 3.35 13.88 8.09
N ALA A 13 2.61 13.04 7.37
CA ALA A 13 1.18 13.19 7.17
C ALA A 13 0.48 12.14 8.03
N SER A 14 -0.50 12.57 8.83
CA SER A 14 -1.25 11.70 9.74
C SER A 14 -2.73 11.66 9.36
N ASP A 15 -3.42 10.60 9.78
CA ASP A 15 -4.88 10.44 9.58
C ASP A 15 -5.32 10.53 8.12
N LEU A 16 -4.47 10.10 7.20
CA LEU A 16 -4.80 10.04 5.77
C LEU A 16 -5.97 9.09 5.53
N SER A 17 -7.02 9.59 4.89
CA SER A 17 -8.19 8.79 4.53
C SER A 17 -7.98 8.12 3.17
N LEU A 18 -7.77 6.81 3.17
CA LEU A 18 -7.59 5.98 1.98
C LEU A 18 -8.90 5.31 1.61
N SER A 19 -9.47 5.67 0.45
CA SER A 19 -10.64 4.98 -0.09
C SER A 19 -10.23 3.74 -0.86
N ILE A 20 -10.52 2.56 -0.31
CA ILE A 20 -10.18 1.25 -0.89
C ILE A 20 -11.45 0.40 -0.92
N GLY A 21 -11.89 0.01 -2.12
CA GLY A 21 -13.06 -0.85 -2.30
C GLY A 21 -14.35 -0.32 -1.65
N GLY A 22 -14.54 1.00 -1.61
CA GLY A 22 -15.70 1.63 -0.97
C GLY A 22 -15.67 1.60 0.57
N ARG A 23 -14.52 1.35 1.18
CA ARG A 23 -14.25 1.62 2.60
C ARG A 23 -13.19 2.70 2.72
N VAL A 24 -13.20 3.37 3.87
CA VAL A 24 -12.16 4.33 4.24
C VAL A 24 -11.29 3.69 5.29
N LEU A 25 -10.00 3.56 5.00
CA LEU A 25 -8.96 3.12 5.92
C LEU A 25 -8.06 4.32 6.26
N THR A 26 -7.49 4.35 7.46
CA THR A 26 -6.62 5.44 7.91
C THR A 26 -5.16 5.05 7.81
N ALA A 27 -4.30 6.01 7.47
CA ALA A 27 -2.86 5.79 7.39
C ALA A 27 -2.07 7.00 7.92
N ASP A 28 -0.94 6.69 8.56
CA ASP A 28 0.12 7.65 8.80
C ASP A 28 1.24 7.39 7.79
N ALA A 29 1.82 8.43 7.22
CA ALA A 29 2.87 8.32 6.21
C ALA A 29 3.96 9.38 6.39
N PHE A 30 5.18 9.03 5.98
CA PHE A 30 6.27 9.99 5.83
C PHE A 30 6.27 10.55 4.41
N VAL A 31 6.44 11.87 4.28
CA VAL A 31 6.47 12.53 2.97
C VAL A 31 7.85 12.38 2.36
N LEU A 32 7.93 11.81 1.16
CA LEU A 32 9.15 11.59 0.41
C LEU A 32 9.02 12.23 -0.97
N GLU A 33 10.07 12.90 -1.45
CA GLU A 33 10.13 13.35 -2.84
C GLU A 33 10.35 12.14 -3.76
N MET A 34 9.26 11.54 -4.20
CA MET A 34 9.25 10.39 -5.12
C MET A 34 8.52 10.77 -6.42
N ARG A 35 8.99 10.26 -7.56
CA ARG A 35 8.38 10.55 -8.87
C ARG A 35 7.39 9.48 -9.34
N ASP A 36 7.57 8.25 -8.89
CA ASP A 36 6.90 7.09 -9.51
C ASP A 36 5.67 6.61 -8.72
N PHE A 37 5.53 7.02 -7.46
CA PHE A 37 4.48 6.55 -6.56
C PHE A 37 3.97 7.67 -5.65
N ASP A 38 2.66 7.74 -5.49
CA ASP A 38 2.01 8.72 -4.59
C ASP A 38 2.08 8.28 -3.12
N LEU A 39 1.96 6.97 -2.86
CA LEU A 39 1.96 6.40 -1.52
C LEU A 39 2.54 4.98 -1.54
N ILE A 40 3.41 4.68 -0.58
CA ILE A 40 3.92 3.33 -0.35
C ILE A 40 3.40 2.88 1.01
N LEU A 41 2.61 1.81 1.00
CA LEU A 41 2.09 1.21 2.23
C LEU A 41 3.06 0.15 2.73
N GLY A 42 3.58 0.38 3.94
CA GLY A 42 4.51 -0.52 4.59
C GLY A 42 3.84 -1.78 5.16
N MET A 43 4.68 -2.71 5.60
CA MET A 43 4.23 -3.94 6.24
C MET A 43 3.48 -3.68 7.56
N ASP A 44 3.82 -2.61 8.27
CA ASP A 44 3.14 -2.14 9.47
C ASP A 44 1.66 -1.83 9.20
N TRP A 45 1.40 -1.00 8.19
CA TRP A 45 0.04 -0.63 7.79
C TRP A 45 -0.73 -1.84 7.26
N LEU A 46 -0.09 -2.66 6.42
CA LEU A 46 -0.69 -3.89 5.88
C LEU A 46 -1.05 -4.88 7.00
N SER A 47 -0.19 -5.04 8.00
CA SER A 47 -0.43 -5.92 9.14
C SER A 47 -1.57 -5.42 10.03
N PHE A 48 -1.67 -4.10 10.23
CA PHE A 48 -2.74 -3.48 11.01
C PHE A 48 -4.13 -3.78 10.42
N TYR A 49 -4.25 -3.80 9.09
CA TYR A 49 -5.49 -4.16 8.38
C TYR A 49 -5.59 -5.64 7.98
N HIS A 50 -4.75 -6.50 8.59
CA HIS A 50 -4.75 -7.94 8.34
C HIS A 50 -4.70 -8.29 6.84
N ALA A 51 -3.81 -7.63 6.10
CA ALA A 51 -3.73 -7.84 4.65
C ALA A 51 -3.13 -9.20 4.31
N ASP A 52 -3.86 -10.01 3.55
CA ASP A 52 -3.35 -11.20 2.86
C ASP A 52 -2.96 -10.84 1.43
N ILE A 53 -1.68 -11.00 1.10
CA ILE A 53 -1.15 -10.71 -0.24
C ILE A 53 -0.89 -12.02 -0.97
N ARG A 54 -1.74 -12.32 -1.95
CA ARG A 54 -1.52 -13.42 -2.91
C ARG A 54 -0.72 -12.91 -4.09
N CYS A 55 0.60 -12.87 -3.93
CA CYS A 55 1.52 -12.30 -4.92
C CYS A 55 1.40 -12.93 -6.32
N HIS A 56 1.20 -14.25 -6.40
CA HIS A 56 1.06 -14.94 -7.68
C HIS A 56 -0.17 -14.46 -8.45
N ASP A 57 -1.30 -14.37 -7.74
CA ASP A 57 -2.59 -13.94 -8.27
C ASP A 57 -2.68 -12.42 -8.40
N ARG A 58 -1.71 -11.69 -7.83
CA ARG A 58 -1.68 -10.23 -7.71
C ARG A 58 -2.89 -9.72 -6.95
N GLU A 59 -3.30 -10.44 -5.92
CA GLU A 59 -4.42 -10.08 -5.06
C GLU A 59 -3.95 -9.59 -3.71
N ILE A 60 -4.70 -8.63 -3.16
CA ILE A 60 -4.59 -8.19 -1.77
C ILE A 60 -5.98 -8.25 -1.17
N THR A 61 -6.14 -8.99 -0.08
CA THR A 61 -7.38 -9.09 0.68
C THR A 61 -7.19 -8.49 2.05
N PHE A 62 -8.04 -7.56 2.46
CA PHE A 62 -8.09 -7.00 3.81
C PHE A 62 -9.28 -7.61 4.55
N TYR A 63 -9.07 -8.12 5.76
CA TYR A 63 -10.14 -8.61 6.62
C TYR A 63 -10.45 -7.56 7.68
N LEU A 64 -11.57 -6.85 7.48
CA LEU A 64 -12.02 -5.81 8.37
C LEU A 64 -12.92 -6.39 9.46
N PRO A 65 -13.12 -5.66 10.58
CA PRO A 65 -14.14 -6.02 11.57
C PRO A 65 -15.52 -6.22 10.93
N GLU A 66 -16.36 -7.05 11.56
CA GLU A 66 -17.71 -7.45 11.08
C GLU A 66 -17.74 -8.42 9.89
N ASP A 67 -16.77 -9.33 9.77
CA ASP A 67 -16.68 -10.35 8.70
C ASP A 67 -16.70 -9.78 7.27
N LYS A 68 -16.29 -8.52 7.11
CA LYS A 68 -16.22 -7.85 5.81
C LYS A 68 -14.80 -7.95 5.28
N SER A 69 -14.60 -8.72 4.21
CA SER A 69 -13.36 -8.70 3.45
C SER A 69 -13.47 -7.81 2.22
N ILE A 70 -12.36 -7.17 1.85
CA ILE A 70 -12.23 -6.43 0.59
C ILE A 70 -11.04 -7.01 -0.14
N THR A 71 -11.25 -7.39 -1.40
CA THR A 71 -10.18 -7.90 -2.25
C THR A 71 -9.94 -6.97 -3.42
N PHE A 72 -8.66 -6.67 -3.65
CA PHE A 72 -8.17 -5.83 -4.73
C PHE A 72 -7.24 -6.63 -5.63
N PHE A 73 -7.31 -6.35 -6.93
CA PHE A 73 -6.50 -7.01 -7.96
C PHE A 73 -5.52 -6.02 -8.57
N GLY A 74 -4.24 -6.38 -8.59
CA GLY A 74 -3.20 -5.59 -9.25
C GLY A 74 -3.46 -5.44 -10.74
N SER A 75 -3.20 -4.25 -11.27
CA SER A 75 -3.39 -3.93 -12.69
C SER A 75 -2.63 -4.89 -13.62
N ARG A 76 -3.29 -5.33 -14.69
CA ARG A 76 -2.73 -6.18 -15.76
C ARG A 76 -1.97 -5.40 -16.83
N ASN A 77 -1.45 -4.23 -16.50
CA ASN A 77 -0.56 -3.51 -17.41
C ASN A 77 0.75 -4.30 -17.50
N ARG A 78 0.80 -5.28 -18.41
CA ARG A 78 2.05 -5.86 -18.88
C ARG A 78 2.78 -4.69 -19.55
N SER A 79 3.67 -4.04 -18.84
CA SER A 79 4.81 -3.46 -19.52
C SER A 79 5.45 -4.61 -20.29
N LEU A 80 5.52 -4.47 -21.62
CA LEU A 80 6.37 -5.35 -22.41
C LEU A 80 7.77 -5.29 -21.77
N PRO A 81 8.46 -6.43 -21.59
CA PRO A 81 9.83 -6.39 -21.11
C PRO A 81 10.63 -5.50 -22.06
N HIS A 82 11.38 -4.55 -21.51
CA HIS A 82 12.40 -3.81 -22.24
C HIS A 82 13.55 -4.74 -22.61
#